data_AF-A0A7X9G1N5-F1
#
_entry.id   AF-A0A7X9G1N5-F1
#
_cell.length_a   1.000
_cell.length_b   1.000
_cell.length_c   1.000
_cell.angle_alpha   90.00
_cell.angle_beta   90.00
_cell.angle_gamma   90.00
#
_symmetry.space_group_name_H-M   'P 1'
#
loop_
_entity.id
_entity.type
_entity.pdbx_description
1 polymer ?
#
loop_
_entity_poly.entity_id
_entity_poly.type
_entity_poly.pdbx_seq_one_letter_code
_entity_poly.pdbx_strand_id
1 'polypeptide(L)' 'MVILVIRHGESEADILDVHEGRADFELTKRGHMQAAALARFVADNFKLTRIYTSTLKRAAQ' A
#
# COMPACT_ATOMS: atom_id res chain seq x y z
N MET A 1 -16.90 -13.38 -8.98
CA MET A 1 -16.57 -12.24 -8.10
C MET A 1 -15.09 -12.32 -7.79
N VAL A 2 -14.33 -11.22 -7.95
CA VAL A 2 -12.88 -11.18 -7.69
C VAL A 2 -12.63 -10.17 -6.58
N ILE A 3 -11.79 -10.55 -5.61
CA ILE A 3 -11.32 -9.67 -4.54
C ILE A 3 -9.80 -9.61 -4.65
N LEU A 4 -9.25 -8.39 -4.72
CA LEU A 4 -7.82 -8.16 -4.68
C LEU A 4 -7.44 -7.78 -3.25
N VAL A 5 -6.46 -8.50 -2.68
CA VAL A 5 -5.88 -8.17 -1.37
C VAL A 5 -4.46 -7.68 -1.61
N ILE A 6 -4.19 -6.45 -1.19
CA ILE A 6 -2.94 -5.75 -1.46
C ILE A 6 -2.32 -5.38 -0.12
N ARG A 7 -1.04 -5.71 0.07
CA ARG A 7 -0.22 -5.20 1.16
C ARG A 7 0.42 -3.88 0.71
N HIS A 8 0.56 -2.92 1.63
CA HIS A 8 1.30 -1.69 1.39
C HIS A 8 2.77 -1.97 0.99
N GLY A 9 3.39 -1.00 0.31
CA GLY A 9 4.82 -1.04 0.01
C GLY A 9 5.69 -0.83 1.24
N GLU A 10 7.01 -0.76 1.06
CA GLU A 10 7.95 -0.48 2.15
C GLU A 10 7.62 0.84 2.86
N SER A 11 7.50 0.79 4.19
CA SER A 11 7.25 1.92 5.08
C SER A 11 8.54 2.41 5.76
N GLU A 12 8.54 3.62 6.30
CA GLU A 12 9.68 4.11 7.11
C GLU A 12 9.99 3.18 8.29
N ALA A 13 8.98 2.55 8.88
CA ALA A 13 9.16 1.65 10.01
C ALA A 13 9.73 0.28 9.62
N ASP A 14 9.56 -0.15 8.37
CA ASP A 14 10.28 -1.31 7.84
C ASP A 14 11.80 -1.05 7.82
N ILE A 15 12.22 0.19 7.54
CA ILE A 15 13.64 0.58 7.56
C ILE A 15 14.16 0.73 8.99
N LEU A 16 13.35 1.28 9.88
CA LEU A 16 13.73 1.51 11.28
C LEU A 16 13.77 0.22 12.11
N ASP A 17 13.24 -0.89 11.59
CA ASP A 17 13.16 -2.20 12.25
C ASP A 17 12.48 -2.12 13.63
N VAL A 18 11.34 -1.43 13.66
CA VAL A 18 10.53 -1.21 14.87
C VAL A 18 9.17 -1.88 14.78
N HIS A 19 8.58 -2.21 15.93
CA HIS A 19 7.18 -2.66 15.98
C HIS A 19 6.23 -1.48 15.71
N GLU A 20 5.72 -1.38 14.48
CA GLU A 20 4.92 -0.23 14.03
C GLU A 20 3.56 -0.11 14.74
N GLY A 21 2.88 -1.24 14.94
CA GLY A 21 1.50 -1.27 15.43
C GLY A 21 0.60 -0.28 14.68
N ARG A 22 0.01 0.66 15.42
CA ARG A 22 -0.86 1.73 14.88
C ARG A 22 -0.13 3.07 14.66
N ALA A 23 1.18 3.12 14.81
CA ALA A 23 1.94 4.31 14.46
C ALA A 23 1.80 4.58 12.96
N ASP A 24 1.67 5.86 12.62
CA ASP A 24 1.20 6.30 11.31
C ASP A 24 2.36 6.70 10.40
N PHE A 25 3.22 5.71 10.15
CA PHE A 25 4.40 5.86 9.29
C PHE A 25 4.01 5.98 7.80
N GLU A 26 4.79 6.79 7.09
CA GLU A 26 4.67 6.98 5.65
C GLU A 26 5.31 5.82 4.87
N LEU A 27 4.93 5.67 3.60
CA LEU A 27 5.72 4.89 2.65
C LEU A 27 7.05 5.56 2.38
N THR A 28 8.08 4.75 2.16
CA THR A 28 9.36 5.23 1.66
C THR A 28 9.23 5.61 0.19
N LYS A 29 10.25 6.27 -0.37
CA LYS A 29 10.33 6.47 -1.84
C LYS A 29 10.20 5.15 -2.60
N ARG A 30 10.77 4.06 -2.08
CA ARG A 30 10.62 2.73 -2.66
C ARG A 30 9.20 2.19 -2.50
N GLY A 31 8.58 2.38 -1.34
CA GLY A 31 7.17 2.05 -1.11
C GLY A 31 6.25 2.70 -2.14
N HIS A 32 6.41 3.99 -2.41
CA HIS A 32 5.63 4.68 -3.45
C HIS A 32 5.89 4.15 -4.86
N MET A 33 7.13 3.79 -5.21
CA MET A 33 7.41 3.16 -6.50
C MET A 33 6.72 1.79 -6.64
N GLN A 34 6.67 1.01 -5.55
CA GLN A 34 5.94 -0.26 -5.51
C GLN A 34 4.43 -0.05 -5.68
N ALA A 35 3.84 0.93 -4.98
CA ALA A 35 2.44 1.28 -5.10
C ALA A 35 2.07 1.72 -6.53
N ALA A 36 2.92 2.54 -7.18
CA ALA A 36 2.71 2.97 -8.56
C ALA A 36 2.77 1.81 -9.56
N ALA A 37 3.75 0.90 -9.41
CA ALA A 37 3.86 -0.28 -10.26
C ALA A 37 2.64 -1.20 -10.10
N LEU A 38 2.18 -1.40 -8.87
CA LEU A 38 0.98 -2.18 -8.59
C LEU A 38 -0.27 -1.53 -9.18
N ALA A 39 -0.45 -0.21 -9.00
CA ALA A 39 -1.58 0.52 -9.56
C ALA A 39 -1.65 0.36 -11.08
N ARG A 40 -0.49 0.41 -11.76
CA ARG A 40 -0.43 0.16 -13.21
C ARG A 40 -0.87 -1.25 -13.57
N PHE A 41 -0.32 -2.25 -12.89
CA PHE A 41 -0.71 -3.65 -13.11
C PHE A 41 -2.21 -3.86 -12.87
N VAL A 42 -2.77 -3.29 -11.80
CA VAL A 42 -4.20 -3.45 -11.48
C VAL A 42 -5.06 -2.77 -12.55
N ALA A 43 -4.71 -1.57 -13.00
CA ALA A 43 -5.45 -0.85 -14.03
C ALA A 43 -5.46 -1.59 -15.38
N ASP A 44 -4.34 -2.24 -15.73
CA ASP A 44 -4.21 -2.96 -17.00
C ASP A 44 -4.95 -4.33 -16.97
N ASN A 45 -5.20 -4.91 -15.80
CA ASN A 45 -5.74 -6.28 -15.67
C ASN A 45 -7.13 -6.37 -15.03
N PHE A 46 -7.58 -5.35 -14.31
CA PHE A 46 -8.82 -5.42 -13.52
C PHE A 46 -9.62 -4.12 -13.58
N LYS A 47 -10.95 -4.25 -13.60
CA LYS A 47 -11.88 -3.12 -13.42
C LYS A 47 -12.31 -3.03 -11.96
N LEU A 48 -11.84 -2.00 -11.26
CA LEU A 48 -12.23 -1.75 -9.86
C LEU A 48 -13.58 -1.03 -9.79
N THR A 49 -14.43 -1.49 -8.87
CA THR A 49 -15.71 -0.83 -8.57
C THR A 49 -15.73 -0.17 -7.21
N ARG A 50 -14.89 -0.64 -6.27
CA ARG A 50 -14.76 -0.15 -4.90
C ARG A 50 -13.34 -0.40 -4.40
N ILE A 51 -12.86 0.49 -3.54
CA ILE A 51 -11.58 0.37 -2.83
C ILE A 51 -11.86 0.57 -1.34
N TYR A 52 -11.27 -0.27 -0.51
CA TYR A 52 -11.34 -0.19 0.95
C TYR A 52 -9.92 -0.20 1.48
N THR A 53 -9.62 0.66 2.45
CA THR A 53 -8.31 0.75 3.09
C THR A 53 -8.48 1.09 4.58
N SER A 54 -7.41 0.87 5.36
CA SER A 54 -7.34 1.32 6.74
C SER A 54 -7.17 2.84 6.83
N THR A 55 -7.24 3.40 8.03
CA THR A 55 -6.97 4.83 8.25
C THR A 55 -5.47 5.17 8.31
N LEU A 56 -4.57 4.19 8.15
CA LEU A 56 -3.12 4.39 8.24
C LEU A 56 -2.54 4.88 6.91
N LYS A 57 -1.66 5.87 6.97
CA LYS A 57 -1.07 6.53 5.78
C LYS A 57 -0.45 5.55 4.81
N ARG A 58 0.42 4.65 5.28
CA ARG A 58 1.05 3.62 4.43
C ARG A 58 0.08 2.76 3.64
N ALA A 59 -1.16 2.58 4.09
CA ALA A 59 -2.18 1.83 3.36
C ALA A 59 -3.04 2.70 2.43
N ALA A 60 -3.05 4.02 2.64
CA ALA A 60 -3.80 4.99 1.83
C ALA A 60 -2.96 5.60 0.69
N GLN A 61 -1.63 5.60 0.84
CA GLN A 61 -0.63 6.07 -0.13
C GLN A 61 -0.37 5.08 -1.26
#